data_AF-A0A3B8YS07-F1
#
_entry.id   AF-A0A3B8YS07-F1
#
_cell.length_a   1.000
_cell.length_b   1.000
_cell.length_c   1.000
_cell.angle_alpha   90.00
_cell.angle_beta   90.00
_cell.angle_gamma   90.00
#
_symmetry.space_group_name_H-M   'P 1'
#
loop_
_entity.id
_entity.type
_entity.pdbx_description
1 polymer ?
#
loop_
_entity_poly.entity_id
_entity_poly.type
_entity_poly.pdbx_seq_one_letter_code
_entity_poly.pdbx_strand_id
1 'polypeptide(L)' 'MTGPSRAAAEPETSSDAGPHRFEKVAHIEWLGQTIASLCWIGSVLAYGLDSGGDWLQLFAASSWLVANIAAAR' A
#
# COMPACT_ATOMS: atom_id res chain seq x y z
N MET A 1 -29.98 54.85 5.86
CA MET A 1 -30.65 53.67 6.43
C MET A 1 -31.54 53.14 5.32
N THR A 2 -31.32 52.04 4.60
CA THR A 2 -30.77 50.70 4.90
C THR A 2 -30.53 50.06 3.51
N GLY A 3 -29.29 49.86 3.03
CA GLY A 3 -28.55 48.58 3.04
C GLY A 3 -28.70 47.77 1.73
N PRO A 4 -27.64 47.53 0.93
CA PRO A 4 -27.69 46.52 -0.13
C PRO A 4 -27.54 45.11 0.45
N SER A 5 -28.64 44.35 0.42
CA SER A 5 -28.69 42.93 0.75
C SER A 5 -28.34 42.09 -0.48
N ARG A 6 -27.12 41.57 -0.54
CA ARG A 6 -26.81 40.29 -1.22
C ARG A 6 -25.49 39.75 -0.68
N ALA A 7 -25.61 39.11 0.47
CA ALA A 7 -24.55 38.29 1.05
C ALA A 7 -24.05 37.28 0.01
N ALA A 8 -22.73 37.12 0.01
CA ALA A 8 -21.99 36.11 -0.70
C ALA A 8 -22.64 34.73 -0.49
N ALA A 9 -22.95 34.05 -1.58
CA ALA A 9 -23.08 32.60 -1.59
C ALA A 9 -21.77 32.09 -2.20
N GLU A 10 -20.73 32.01 -1.38
CA GLU A 10 -19.55 31.21 -1.69
C GLU A 10 -20.00 29.74 -1.62
N PRO A 11 -19.90 28.97 -2.72
CA PRO A 11 -20.02 27.54 -2.60
C PRO A 11 -18.79 27.04 -1.86
N GLU A 12 -18.94 26.86 -0.55
CA GLU A 12 -17.98 26.13 0.26
C GLU A 12 -17.83 24.74 -0.35
N THR A 13 -16.82 24.60 -1.19
CA THR A 13 -16.39 23.32 -1.72
C THR A 13 -15.82 22.59 -0.51
N SER A 14 -16.68 21.85 0.19
CA SER A 14 -16.27 20.81 1.13
C SER A 14 -15.53 19.74 0.35
N SER A 15 -14.27 20.02 0.01
CA SER A 15 -13.30 19.03 -0.38
C SER A 15 -12.76 18.38 0.89
N ASP A 16 -13.67 17.73 1.63
CA ASP A 16 -13.33 16.74 2.65
C ASP A 16 -12.93 15.44 1.93
N ALA A 17 -11.91 15.52 1.07
CA ALA A 17 -11.18 14.36 0.61
C ALA A 17 -10.16 14.03 1.70
N GLY A 18 -10.67 13.60 2.85
CA GLY A 18 -9.87 13.36 4.04
C GLY A 18 -8.72 12.36 3.79
N PRO A 19 -7.65 12.43 4.61
CA PRO A 19 -6.45 11.59 4.51
C PRO A 19 -6.72 10.07 4.45
N HIS A 20 -7.90 9.65 4.89
CA HIS A 20 -8.33 8.26 4.98
C HIS A 20 -8.40 7.49 3.64
N ARG A 21 -8.55 8.17 2.48
CA ARG A 21 -8.56 7.46 1.18
C ARG A 21 -7.16 7.00 0.76
N PHE A 22 -6.14 7.83 1.01
CA PHE A 22 -4.75 7.50 0.70
C PHE A 22 -4.25 6.36 1.59
N GLU A 23 -4.67 6.36 2.86
CA GLU A 23 -4.33 5.30 3.83
C GLU A 23 -4.86 3.93 3.41
N LYS A 24 -6.10 3.88 2.88
CA LYS A 24 -6.69 2.64 2.36
C LYS A 24 -5.99 2.11 1.11
N VAL A 25 -5.65 3.00 0.18
CA VAL A 25 -4.95 2.61 -1.07
C VAL A 25 -3.54 2.10 -0.73
N ALA A 26 -2.83 2.77 0.18
CA ALA A 26 -1.54 2.33 0.66
C ALA A 26 -1.60 0.95 1.34
N HIS A 27 -2.63 0.68 2.15
CA HIS A 27 -2.84 -0.63 2.77
C HIS A 27 -3.09 -1.76 1.74
N ILE A 28 -3.83 -1.48 0.67
CA ILE A 28 -4.13 -2.46 -0.39
C ILE A 28 -2.88 -2.75 -1.21
N GLU A 29 -2.11 -1.71 -1.57
CA GLU A 29 -0.83 -1.85 -2.28
C GLU A 29 0.14 -2.70 -1.45
N TRP A 30 0.23 -2.42 -0.15
CA TRP A 30 1.05 -3.15 0.80
C TRP A 30 0.68 -4.64 0.88
N LEU A 31 -0.62 -4.95 0.96
CA LEU A 31 -1.14 -6.32 0.93
C LEU A 31 -0.77 -7.04 -0.38
N GLY A 32 -0.86 -6.33 -1.51
CA GLY A 32 -0.46 -6.84 -2.82
C GLY A 32 1.03 -7.22 -2.88
N GLN A 33 1.92 -6.37 -2.38
CA GLN A 33 3.36 -6.65 -2.33
C GLN A 33 3.69 -7.85 -1.42
N THR A 34 2.97 -7.99 -0.31
CA THR A 34 3.11 -9.13 0.62
C THR A 34 2.68 -10.45 -0.05
N ILE A 35 1.53 -10.46 -0.72
CA ILE A 35 1.02 -11.64 -1.45
C ILE A 35 1.96 -12.00 -2.62
N ALA A 36 2.45 -11.01 -3.36
CA ALA A 36 3.41 -11.23 -4.44
C ALA A 36 4.69 -11.90 -3.95
N SER A 37 5.23 -11.46 -2.80
CA SER A 37 6.40 -12.08 -2.18
C SER A 37 6.12 -13.52 -1.72
N LEU A 38 4.95 -13.80 -1.13
CA LEU A 38 4.55 -15.16 -0.77
C LEU A 38 4.41 -16.08 -1.98
N CYS A 39 3.81 -15.59 -3.08
CA CYS A 39 3.74 -16.33 -4.34
C CYS A 39 5.13 -16.59 -4.92
N TRP A 40 6.07 -15.63 -4.79
CA TRP A 40 7.46 -15.82 -5.22
C TRP A 40 8.12 -16.93 -4.41
N ILE A 41 8.07 -16.86 -3.08
CA ILE A 41 8.61 -17.89 -2.18
C ILE A 41 8.02 -19.26 -2.50
N GLY A 42 6.68 -19.33 -2.62
CA GLY A 42 5.97 -20.55 -2.96
C GLY A 42 6.39 -21.12 -4.33
N SER A 43 6.61 -20.26 -5.33
CA SER A 43 7.10 -20.68 -6.64
C SER A 43 8.51 -21.28 -6.58
N VAL A 44 9.44 -20.68 -5.81
CA VAL A 44 10.81 -21.22 -5.67
C VAL A 44 10.79 -22.57 -4.96
N LEU A 45 9.95 -22.72 -3.93
CA LEU A 45 9.75 -24.00 -3.25
C LEU A 45 9.10 -25.06 -4.16
N ALA A 46 8.17 -24.66 -5.02
CA ALA A 46 7.49 -25.56 -5.96
C ALA A 46 8.39 -26.00 -7.13
N TYR A 47 9.27 -25.12 -7.62
CA TYR A 47 10.28 -25.46 -8.62
C TYR A 47 11.40 -26.36 -8.07
N GLY A 48 11.59 -26.36 -6.74
CA GLY A 48 12.62 -27.12 -6.06
C GLY A 48 13.87 -26.27 -5.81
N LEU A 49 14.58 -26.58 -4.72
CA LEU A 49 15.85 -25.93 -4.36
C LEU A 49 17.00 -26.77 -4.89
N ASP A 50 17.39 -26.51 -6.13
CA ASP A 50 18.39 -27.33 -6.84
C ASP A 50 19.79 -26.68 -6.78
N SER A 51 19.86 -25.37 -6.54
CA SER A 51 21.11 -24.61 -6.51
C SER A 51 21.24 -23.72 -5.28
N GLY A 52 22.49 -23.34 -4.96
CA GLY A 52 22.78 -22.32 -3.93
C GLY A 52 22.13 -20.96 -4.24
N GLY A 53 21.86 -20.67 -5.52
CA GLY A 53 21.14 -19.46 -5.94
C GLY A 53 19.69 -19.42 -5.44
N ASP A 54 19.02 -20.57 -5.36
CA ASP A 54 17.62 -20.66 -4.92
C ASP A 54 17.48 -20.30 -3.44
N TRP A 55 18.50 -20.64 -2.65
CA TRP A 55 18.60 -20.22 -1.24
C TRP A 55 18.72 -18.72 -1.11
N LEU A 56 19.57 -18.07 -1.92
CA LEU A 56 19.72 -16.62 -1.90
C LEU A 56 18.41 -15.93 -2.33
N GLN A 57 17.73 -16.49 -3.32
CA GLN A 57 16.44 -15.99 -3.81
C GLN A 57 15.34 -16.13 -2.76
N LEU A 58 15.30 -17.25 -2.02
CA LEU A 58 14.42 -17.44 -0.88
C LEU A 58 14.70 -16.43 0.24
N PHE A 59 15.97 -16.20 0.57
CA PHE A 59 16.36 -15.23 1.58
C PHE A 59 15.99 -13.81 1.17
N ALA A 60 16.21 -13.44 -0.09
CA ALA A 60 15.83 -12.14 -0.62
C ALA A 60 14.31 -11.94 -0.56
N ALA A 61 13.52 -12.91 -1.02
CA ALA A 61 12.07 -12.84 -0.98
C ALA A 61 11.53 -12.82 0.46
N SER A 62 12.11 -13.63 1.35
CA SER A 62 11.74 -13.66 2.78
C SER A 62 12.09 -12.35 3.48
N SER A 63 13.27 -11.78 3.21
CA SER A 63 13.69 -10.49 3.74
C SER A 63 12.75 -9.37 3.26
N TRP A 64 12.34 -9.42 1.99
CA TRP A 64 11.36 -8.50 1.44
C TRP A 64 9.99 -8.64 2.10
N LEU A 65 9.54 -9.87 2.36
CA LEU A 65 8.29 -10.12 3.10
C LEU A 65 8.34 -9.51 4.51
N VAL A 66 9.45 -9.73 5.23
CA VAL A 66 9.65 -9.18 6.59
C VAL A 66 9.72 -7.66 6.57
N ALA A 67 10.42 -7.06 5.61
CA ALA A 67 10.51 -5.61 5.46
C ALA A 67 9.12 -4.99 5.19
N ASN A 68 8.31 -5.62 4.33
CA ASN A 68 6.93 -5.19 4.12
C ASN A 68 6.14 -5.27 5.45
N ILE A 69 6.17 -6.40 6.17
CA ILE A 69 5.46 -6.53 7.46
C ILE A 69 5.95 -5.54 8.52
N ALA A 70 7.24 -5.18 8.51
CA ALA A 70 7.77 -4.15 9.40
C ALA A 70 7.31 -2.74 9.01
N ALA A 71 7.14 -2.44 7.72
CA ALA A 71 6.69 -1.15 7.22
C ALA A 71 5.18 -0.89 7.38
N ALA A 72 4.38 -1.94 7.58
CA ALA A 72 2.95 -1.81 7.91
C ALA A 72 2.67 -1.52 9.39
N ARG A 73 3.71 -1.27 10.19
CA ARG A 73 3.60 -0.90 11.61
C ARG A 73 3.95 0.57 11.79
#